data_AF-A0A421B587-F1
#
_entry.id   AF-A0A421B587-F1
#
_cell.length_a   1.000
_cell.length_b   1.000
_cell.length_c   1.000
_cell.angle_alpha   90.00
_cell.angle_beta   90.00
_cell.angle_gamma   90.00
#
_symmetry.space_group_name_H-M   'P 1'
#
loop_
_entity.id
_entity.type
_entity.pdbx_description
1 polymer ?
#
loop_
_entity_poly.entity_id
_entity_poly.type
_entity_poly.pdbx_seq_one_letter_code
_entity_poly.pdbx_strand_id
1 'polypeptide(L)'
;MDPPGAFPVNGSSGAWATPELEPRIWEYDNVIKFDGDNYGRGVDWLAVELSGAGGAPLVPGTYTGVTNRYQHPDNVGIQVIWNGLGCGSDVAEFTISTLERDEDTGRLTAFDADITQRCGSADGPVFTATLHHRA
;
A
#
# COMPACT_ATOMS: atom_id res chain seq x y z
N MET A 1 8.71 17.43 10.55
CA MET A 1 8.03 16.65 11.59
C MET A 1 6.66 16.32 11.05
N ASP A 2 6.34 15.04 10.89
CA ASP A 2 5.01 14.62 10.46
C ASP A 2 3.96 15.03 11.53
N PRO A 3 2.73 15.37 11.13
CA PRO A 3 1.70 15.75 12.09
C PRO A 3 1.37 14.57 13.03
N PRO A 4 0.98 14.85 14.30
CA PRO A 4 0.51 13.81 15.22
C PRO A 4 -0.60 12.96 14.58
N GLY A 5 -0.45 11.63 14.60
CA GLY A 5 -1.41 10.69 14.00
C GLY A 5 -1.11 10.27 12.55
N ALA A 6 -0.05 10.79 11.93
CA ALA A 6 0.40 10.34 10.60
C ALA A 6 1.02 8.94 10.59
N PHE A 7 1.37 8.40 11.77
CA PHE A 7 1.81 7.01 11.89
C PHE A 7 0.63 6.09 11.58
N PRO A 8 0.73 5.21 10.56
CA PRO A 8 -0.33 4.26 10.26
C PRO A 8 -0.66 3.43 11.51
N VAL A 9 -1.96 3.23 11.75
CA VAL A 9 -2.55 2.45 12.85
C VAL A 9 -2.13 2.84 14.28
N ASN A 10 -1.23 3.80 14.48
CA ASN A 10 -0.75 4.31 15.77
C ASN A 10 -0.49 3.20 16.83
N GLY A 11 0.19 2.13 16.42
CA GLY A 11 0.51 0.98 17.28
C GLY A 11 -0.65 -0.03 17.51
N SER A 12 -1.78 0.16 16.85
CA SER A 12 -2.91 -0.77 16.83
C SER A 12 -2.79 -1.77 15.68
N SER A 13 -3.56 -2.85 15.70
CA SER A 13 -3.72 -3.77 14.58
C SER A 13 -5.20 -3.92 14.21
N GLY A 14 -5.46 -4.35 12.97
CA GLY A 14 -6.80 -4.58 12.45
C GLY A 14 -6.77 -5.54 11.26
N ALA A 15 -7.94 -6.04 10.88
CA ALA A 15 -8.12 -6.88 9.70
C ALA A 15 -9.35 -6.38 8.93
N TRP A 16 -9.24 -6.33 7.61
CA TRP A 16 -10.33 -6.02 6.70
C TRP A 16 -10.58 -7.24 5.83
N ALA A 17 -11.76 -7.84 5.95
CA ALA A 17 -12.14 -9.00 5.17
C ALA A 17 -13.66 -9.00 4.95
N THR A 18 -14.07 -9.54 3.80
CA THR A 18 -15.48 -9.79 3.49
C THR A 18 -16.04 -10.91 4.37
N PRO A 19 -17.35 -10.89 4.73
CA PRO A 19 -18.38 -9.93 4.30
C PRO A 19 -18.55 -8.73 5.24
N GLU A 20 -17.87 -8.70 6.39
CA GLU A 20 -18.07 -7.67 7.41
C GLU A 20 -17.55 -6.29 6.99
N LEU A 21 -16.48 -6.28 6.22
CA LEU A 21 -15.86 -5.12 5.59
C LEU A 21 -15.72 -5.41 4.10
N GLU A 22 -15.78 -4.38 3.26
CA GLU A 22 -15.58 -4.51 1.80
C GLU A 22 -14.24 -3.89 1.39
N PRO A 23 -13.09 -4.47 1.80
CA PRO A 23 -11.81 -3.99 1.31
C PRO A 23 -11.72 -4.21 -0.19
N ARG A 24 -11.04 -3.29 -0.88
CA ARG A 24 -10.77 -3.44 -2.31
C ARG A 24 -9.29 -3.42 -2.55
N ILE A 25 -8.82 -4.44 -3.28
CA ILE A 25 -7.49 -4.45 -3.87
C ILE A 25 -7.68 -4.34 -5.38
N TRP A 26 -7.07 -3.32 -5.98
CA TRP A 26 -7.27 -2.98 -7.39
C TRP A 26 -6.02 -2.33 -7.97
N GLU A 27 -5.98 -2.22 -9.30
CA GLU A 27 -4.90 -1.56 -10.01
C GLU A 27 -5.41 -0.42 -10.88
N TYR A 28 -4.67 0.68 -10.89
CA TYR A 28 -4.91 1.81 -11.78
C TYR A 28 -3.61 2.53 -12.08
N ASP A 29 -3.33 2.76 -13.36
CA ASP A 29 -2.13 3.47 -13.83
C ASP A 29 -0.83 2.87 -13.26
N ASN A 30 -0.71 1.54 -13.30
CA ASN A 30 0.39 0.74 -12.74
C ASN A 30 0.60 0.88 -11.22
N VAL A 31 -0.44 1.34 -10.50
CA VAL A 31 -0.45 1.44 -9.04
C VAL A 31 -1.36 0.37 -8.47
N ILE A 32 -0.81 -0.50 -7.62
CA ILE A 32 -1.62 -1.40 -6.80
C ILE A 32 -2.15 -0.62 -5.60
N LYS A 33 -3.46 -0.69 -5.37
CA LYS A 33 -4.17 0.06 -4.35
C LYS A 33 -4.95 -0.88 -3.46
N PHE A 34 -4.89 -0.64 -2.16
CA PHE A 34 -5.78 -1.19 -1.16
C PHE A 34 -6.58 -0.04 -0.53
N ASP A 35 -7.90 -0.22 -0.47
CA ASP A 35 -8.82 0.62 0.31
C ASP A 35 -9.45 -0.25 1.40
N GLY A 36 -9.31 0.14 2.68
CA GLY A 36 -9.85 -0.61 3.81
C GLY A 36 -11.37 -0.55 3.94
N ASP A 37 -12.02 0.48 3.41
CA ASP A 37 -13.48 0.58 3.39
C ASP A 37 -13.96 1.22 2.07
N ASN A 38 -14.96 0.60 1.45
CA ASN A 38 -15.61 1.03 0.21
C ASN A 38 -16.86 1.91 0.47
N TYR A 39 -17.32 2.05 1.72
CA TYR A 39 -18.49 2.86 2.08
C TYR A 39 -18.19 4.37 2.32
N GLY A 40 -16.94 4.82 2.11
CA GLY A 40 -16.49 6.21 2.28
C GLY A 40 -15.37 6.62 1.31
N ARG A 41 -14.68 7.75 1.53
CA ARG A 41 -13.43 8.01 0.80
C ARG A 41 -12.41 7.04 1.42
N GLY A 42 -11.84 6.09 0.66
CA GLY A 42 -10.94 5.04 1.19
C GLY A 42 -9.76 5.51 2.07
N VAL A 43 -9.49 6.82 2.10
CA VAL A 43 -8.54 7.49 3.00
C VAL A 43 -9.03 7.66 4.45
N ASP A 44 -10.34 7.52 4.72
CA ASP A 44 -10.93 7.75 6.04
C ASP A 44 -10.55 6.64 7.05
N TRP A 45 -10.00 5.52 6.57
CA TRP A 45 -9.61 4.36 7.38
C TRP A 45 -8.16 3.95 7.12
N LEU A 46 -7.91 3.11 6.11
CA LEU A 46 -6.56 2.71 5.69
C LEU A 46 -6.53 2.64 4.16
N ALA A 47 -5.57 3.33 3.55
CA ALA A 47 -5.23 3.14 2.15
C ALA A 47 -3.75 2.81 1.99
N VAL A 48 -3.44 1.89 1.08
CA VAL A 48 -2.06 1.55 0.72
C VAL A 48 -1.93 1.63 -0.79
N GLU A 49 -0.90 2.33 -1.27
CA GLU A 49 -0.57 2.41 -2.69
C GLU A 49 0.87 1.93 -2.91
N LEU A 50 1.09 1.06 -3.89
CA LEU A 50 2.41 0.56 -4.31
C LEU A 50 2.63 0.88 -5.79
N SER A 51 3.80 1.40 -6.14
CA SER A 51 4.19 1.65 -7.54
C SER A 51 5.61 1.21 -7.85
N GLY A 52 5.83 0.78 -9.10
CA GLY A 52 7.17 0.61 -9.63
C GLY A 52 7.85 1.96 -9.90
N ALA A 53 9.18 1.90 -10.06
CA ALA A 53 10.01 3.05 -10.36
C ALA A 53 9.57 3.74 -11.66
N GLY A 54 9.40 5.07 -11.63
CA GLY A 54 9.02 5.86 -12.80
C GLY A 54 7.68 5.45 -13.43
N GLY A 55 6.78 4.84 -12.65
CA GLY A 55 5.49 4.34 -13.14
C GLY A 55 5.56 3.01 -13.91
N ALA A 56 6.69 2.31 -13.86
CA ALA A 56 6.78 0.95 -14.41
C ALA A 56 5.80 0.00 -13.69
N PRO A 57 5.20 -0.97 -14.42
CA PRO A 57 4.33 -1.96 -13.80
C PRO A 57 5.12 -2.80 -12.81
N LEU A 58 4.50 -3.08 -11.66
CA LEU A 58 5.04 -4.04 -10.70
C LEU A 58 4.96 -5.46 -11.25
N VAL A 59 5.92 -6.27 -10.84
CA VAL A 59 6.00 -7.72 -11.06
C VAL A 59 6.30 -8.44 -9.73
N PRO A 60 6.05 -9.75 -9.60
CA PRO A 60 6.48 -10.51 -8.43
C PRO A 60 7.97 -10.34 -8.13
N GLY A 61 8.32 -10.14 -6.86
CA GLY A 61 9.67 -9.86 -6.41
C GLY A 61 9.72 -9.05 -5.11
N THR A 62 10.94 -8.86 -4.58
CA THR A 62 11.21 -8.03 -3.40
C THR A 62 11.74 -6.67 -3.82
N TYR A 63 11.15 -5.63 -3.25
CA TYR A 63 11.47 -4.24 -3.52
C TYR A 63 11.99 -3.58 -2.26
N THR A 64 13.26 -3.17 -2.28
CA THR A 64 13.95 -2.51 -1.17
C THR A 64 14.20 -1.03 -1.49
N GLY A 65 14.49 -0.23 -0.47
CA GLY A 65 14.71 1.22 -0.66
C GLY A 65 13.45 1.93 -1.16
N VAL A 66 12.27 1.42 -0.81
CA VAL A 66 10.99 1.98 -1.20
C VAL A 66 10.78 3.28 -0.44
N THR A 67 10.36 4.31 -1.17
CA THR A 67 10.19 5.67 -0.65
C THR A 67 8.79 6.18 -0.92
N ASN A 68 8.44 7.37 -0.41
CA ASN A 68 7.11 7.92 -0.64
C ASN A 68 6.87 8.15 -2.15
N ARG A 69 5.83 7.52 -2.71
CA ARG A 69 5.54 7.55 -4.16
C ARG A 69 5.26 8.94 -4.72
N TYR A 70 4.74 9.87 -3.90
CA TYR A 70 4.41 11.23 -4.34
C TYR A 70 5.62 12.16 -4.23
N GLN A 71 6.52 11.93 -3.28
CA GLN A 71 7.74 12.72 -3.12
C GLN A 71 8.89 12.25 -4.03
N HIS A 72 8.91 10.97 -4.37
CA HIS A 72 9.97 10.34 -5.16
C HIS A 72 9.38 9.44 -6.27
N PRO A 73 8.69 10.01 -7.27
CA PRO A 73 7.96 9.23 -8.29
C PRO A 73 8.87 8.38 -9.20
N ASP A 74 10.16 8.72 -9.29
CA ASP A 74 11.14 7.96 -10.06
C ASP A 74 11.63 6.69 -9.33
N ASN A 75 11.36 6.58 -8.02
CA ASN A 75 11.73 5.42 -7.21
C ASN A 75 10.57 4.42 -7.12
N VAL A 76 10.87 3.21 -6.65
CA VAL A 76 9.81 2.31 -6.17
C VAL A 76 9.11 3.00 -5.00
N GLY A 77 7.78 3.05 -5.08
CA GLY A 77 6.97 3.94 -4.28
C GLY A 77 5.99 3.22 -3.36
N ILE A 78 5.80 3.77 -2.15
CA ILE A 78 4.71 3.44 -1.25
C ILE A 78 3.97 4.73 -0.85
N GLN A 79 2.68 4.63 -0.59
CA GLN A 79 1.94 5.56 0.25
C GLN A 79 1.08 4.76 1.20
N VAL A 80 1.17 5.04 2.50
CA VAL A 80 0.21 4.55 3.49
C VAL A 80 -0.55 5.76 4.03
N ILE A 81 -1.88 5.70 4.01
CA ILE A 81 -2.76 6.74 4.55
C ILE A 81 -3.61 6.10 5.63
N TRP A 82 -3.65 6.71 6.80
CA TRP A 82 -4.49 6.34 7.92
C TRP A 82 -5.26 7.56 8.41
N ASN A 83 -6.60 7.47 8.46
CA ASN A 83 -7.48 8.59 8.87
C ASN A 83 -7.16 9.91 8.14
N GLY A 84 -6.90 9.85 6.84
CA GLY A 84 -6.57 11.00 5.99
C GLY A 84 -5.14 11.53 6.14
N LEU A 85 -4.30 10.92 6.97
CA LEU A 85 -2.92 11.32 7.19
C LEU A 85 -1.95 10.30 6.61
N GLY A 86 -0.91 10.77 5.94
CA GLY A 86 0.18 9.95 5.44
C GLY A 86 1.53 10.52 5.87
N CYS A 87 2.54 9.67 5.85
CA CYS A 87 3.91 10.07 6.10
C CYS A 87 4.45 10.92 4.95
N GLY A 88 5.24 11.96 5.26
CA GLY A 88 5.98 12.68 4.25
C GLY A 88 7.16 11.84 3.73
N SER A 89 7.97 11.31 4.64
CA SER A 89 9.11 10.46 4.29
C SER A 89 8.83 9.01 4.68
N ASP A 90 9.05 8.09 3.76
CA ASP A 90 8.88 6.66 3.98
C ASP A 90 10.21 5.92 3.80
N VAL A 91 10.50 5.01 4.72
CA VAL A 91 11.52 3.96 4.56
C VAL A 91 10.80 2.63 4.57
N ALA A 92 10.68 1.99 3.41
CA ALA A 92 9.89 0.79 3.26
C ALA A 92 10.56 -0.31 2.43
N GLU A 93 10.02 -1.50 2.59
CA GLU A 93 10.26 -2.67 1.76
C GLU A 93 8.92 -3.40 1.57
N PHE A 94 8.72 -3.98 0.40
CA PHE A 94 7.64 -4.93 0.20
C PHE A 94 8.06 -6.09 -0.68
N THR A 95 7.44 -7.25 -0.46
CA THR A 95 7.60 -8.43 -1.31
C THR A 95 6.26 -8.79 -1.92
N ILE A 96 6.22 -8.92 -3.24
CA ILE A 96 5.07 -9.40 -3.99
C ILE A 96 5.32 -10.85 -4.35
N SER A 97 4.55 -11.77 -3.78
CA SER A 97 4.68 -13.20 -4.06
C SER A 97 3.75 -13.66 -5.19
N THR A 98 2.66 -12.94 -5.44
CA THR A 98 1.74 -13.20 -6.56
C THR A 98 1.22 -11.88 -7.10
N LEU A 99 1.19 -11.75 -8.42
CA LEU A 99 0.60 -10.63 -9.14
C LEU A 99 0.17 -11.12 -10.51
N GLU A 100 -1.13 -11.34 -10.66
CA GLU A 100 -1.73 -11.85 -11.88
C GLU A 100 -2.79 -10.89 -12.38
N ARG A 101 -2.88 -10.79 -13.71
CA ARG A 101 -3.86 -9.97 -14.40
C ARG A 101 -4.59 -10.86 -15.39
N ASP A 102 -5.87 -10.59 -15.57
CA ASP A 102 -6.66 -11.15 -16.65
C ASP A 102 -6.07 -10.70 -18.00
N GLU A 103 -5.83 -11.65 -18.90
CA GLU A 103 -5.14 -11.37 -20.17
C GLU A 103 -5.99 -10.50 -21.12
N ASP A 104 -7.32 -10.63 -21.06
CA ASP A 104 -8.25 -9.94 -21.96
C ASP A 104 -8.55 -8.51 -21.50
N THR A 105 -8.73 -8.32 -20.19
CA THR A 105 -9.16 -7.04 -19.60
C THR A 105 -8.04 -6.28 -18.91
N GLY A 106 -6.89 -6.91 -18.65
CA GLY A 106 -5.77 -6.35 -17.89
C GLY A 106 -6.08 -6.13 -16.41
N ARG A 107 -7.23 -6.60 -15.91
CA ARG A 107 -7.65 -6.40 -14.52
C ARG A 107 -6.87 -7.31 -13.59
N LEU A 108 -6.53 -6.78 -12.41
CA LEU A 108 -5.93 -7.55 -11.33
C LEU A 108 -6.85 -8.71 -10.91
N THR A 109 -6.33 -9.94 -10.89
CA THR A 109 -7.07 -11.16 -10.54
C THR A 109 -6.50 -11.88 -9.32
N ALA A 110 -5.19 -11.77 -9.08
CA ALA A 110 -4.55 -12.27 -7.88
C ALA A 110 -3.44 -11.32 -7.44
N PHE A 111 -3.36 -11.08 -6.13
CA PHE A 111 -2.29 -10.30 -5.53
C PHE A 111 -1.98 -10.78 -4.12
N ASP A 112 -0.69 -10.92 -3.83
CA ASP A 112 -0.16 -11.19 -2.50
C ASP A 112 1.05 -10.31 -2.25
N ALA A 113 1.04 -9.58 -1.16
CA ALA A 113 2.20 -8.83 -0.73
C ALA A 113 2.34 -8.73 0.78
N ASP A 114 3.59 -8.73 1.23
CA ASP A 114 4.00 -8.37 2.58
C ASP A 114 4.73 -7.03 2.54
N ILE A 115 4.38 -6.13 3.44
CA ILE A 115 4.83 -4.75 3.47
C ILE A 115 5.39 -4.44 4.84
N THR A 116 6.55 -3.77 4.87
CA THR A 116 7.09 -3.12 6.06
C THR A 116 7.40 -1.67 5.72
N GLN A 117 6.90 -0.73 6.52
CA GLN A 117 7.13 0.69 6.35
C GLN A 117 7.48 1.35 7.68
N ARG A 118 8.30 2.40 7.63
CA ARG A 118 8.59 3.29 8.75
C ARG A 118 8.40 4.72 8.32
N CYS A 119 7.72 5.47 9.17
CA CYS A 119 7.40 6.86 8.95
C CYS A 119 8.55 7.76 9.43
N GLY A 120 8.96 8.71 8.60
CA GLY A 120 9.89 9.78 8.93
C GLY A 120 11.38 9.38 8.99
N SER A 121 11.71 8.19 9.48
CA SER A 121 13.10 7.70 9.55
C SER A 121 13.19 6.18 9.67
N ALA A 122 14.39 5.62 9.48
CA ALA A 122 14.67 4.19 9.64
C ALA A 122 14.44 3.67 11.08
N ASP A 123 14.46 4.56 12.08
CA ASP A 123 14.17 4.25 13.49
C ASP A 123 12.72 4.59 13.90
N GLY A 124 11.89 5.03 12.94
CA GLY A 124 10.49 5.35 13.16
C GLY A 124 9.64 4.12 13.51
N PRO A 125 8.40 4.33 14.00
CA PRO A 125 7.45 3.25 14.26
C PRO A 125 7.25 2.40 13.01
N VAL A 126 7.26 1.09 13.21
CA VAL A 126 7.04 0.12 12.14
C VAL A 126 5.55 -0.09 11.90
N PHE A 127 5.16 0.03 10.64
CA PHE A 127 3.92 -0.48 10.09
C PHE A 127 4.23 -1.76 9.31
N THR A 128 3.39 -2.77 9.49
CA THR A 128 3.43 -4.00 8.70
C THR A 128 2.05 -4.31 8.16
N ALA A 129 1.95 -4.79 6.93
CA ALA A 129 0.71 -5.25 6.34
C ALA A 129 0.94 -6.49 5.47
N THR A 130 -0.05 -7.37 5.44
CA THR A 130 -0.16 -8.44 4.47
C THR A 130 -1.45 -8.23 3.69
N LEU A 131 -1.34 -8.19 2.36
CA LEU A 131 -2.46 -8.00 1.45
C LEU A 131 -2.68 -9.28 0.66
N HIS A 132 -3.91 -9.78 0.66
CA HIS A 132 -4.30 -10.98 -0.08
C HIS A 132 -5.56 -10.68 -0.90
N HIS A 133 -5.50 -10.96 -2.20
CA HIS A 133 -6.60 -10.76 -3.14
C HIS A 133 -6.75 -11.92 -4.10
N ARG A 134 -7.99 -12.37 -4.28
CA ARG A 134 -8.42 -13.31 -5.32
C ARG A 134 -9.77 -12.84 -5.87
N ALA A 135 -9.88 -12.76 -7.19
CA ALA A 135 -11.10 -12.40 -7.91
C ALA A 135 -11.79 -13.61 -8.56
#